data_AF-A0A0F5JFM8-F1
#
_entry.id   AF-A0A0F5JFM8-F1
#
_cell.length_a   1.000
_cell.length_b   1.000
_cell.length_c   1.000
_cell.angle_alpha   90.00
_cell.angle_beta   90.00
_cell.angle_gamma   90.00
#
_symmetry.space_group_name_H-M   'P 1'
#
loop_
_entity.id
_entity.type
_entity.pdbx_description
1 polymer ?
#
loop_
_entity_poly.entity_id
_entity_poly.type
_entity_poly.pdbx_seq_one_letter_code
_entity_poly.pdbx_strand_id
1 'polypeptide(L)'
;MNAQQQEKEFIELVEEYKQVIYKVCYIYATDPDNLNDLYQEVVINLWKAFPRFRGECKASTWVYRIGLNTCISFFRKSKSRPEVVPISVDLEAVAEEEDKTAQLHELYRMINCLGRLERALILLWLEERSYQEMADITGISRNNVAVKLNRIKEKLKQMSNE
;
A
#
# COMPACT_ATOMS: atom_id res chain seq x y z
N MET A 1 -20.58 -6.03 21.73
CA MET A 1 -19.21 -5.62 22.13
C MET A 1 -19.33 -4.38 23.00
N ASN A 2 -18.71 -4.32 24.18
CA ASN A 2 -18.59 -3.05 24.92
C ASN A 2 -17.47 -2.21 24.29
N ALA A 3 -17.55 -0.88 24.37
CA ALA A 3 -16.63 0.06 23.73
C ALA A 3 -15.15 -0.22 24.08
N GLN A 4 -14.86 -0.54 25.34
CA GLN A 4 -13.50 -0.89 25.78
C GLN A 4 -12.95 -2.18 25.14
N GLN A 5 -13.80 -3.18 24.92
CA GLN A 5 -13.39 -4.42 24.27
C GLN A 5 -13.11 -4.20 22.78
N GLN A 6 -13.97 -3.41 22.12
CA GLN A 6 -13.78 -3.04 20.71
C GLN A 6 -12.49 -2.23 20.50
N GLU A 7 -12.19 -1.30 21.40
CA GLU A 7 -10.96 -0.52 21.37
C GLU A 7 -9.73 -1.42 21.49
N LYS A 8 -9.74 -2.36 22.45
CA LYS A 8 -8.63 -3.30 22.64
C LYS A 8 -8.40 -4.18 21.41
N GLU A 9 -9.44 -4.81 20.89
CA GLU A 9 -9.35 -5.67 19.69
C GLU A 9 -8.87 -4.88 18.46
N PHE A 10 -9.28 -3.62 18.35
CA PHE A 10 -8.81 -2.75 17.28
C PHE A 10 -7.32 -2.40 17.41
N ILE A 11 -6.86 -2.08 18.62
CA ILE A 11 -5.43 -1.80 18.85
C ILE A 11 -4.58 -3.03 18.51
N GLU A 12 -5.01 -4.22 18.93
CA GLU A 12 -4.34 -5.48 18.59
C GLU A 12 -4.28 -5.69 17.06
N LEU A 13 -5.39 -5.43 16.36
CA LEU A 13 -5.44 -5.49 14.90
C LEU A 13 -4.46 -4.50 14.24
N VAL A 14 -4.45 -3.24 14.68
CA VAL A 14 -3.58 -2.22 14.10
C VAL A 14 -2.11 -2.57 14.34
N GLU A 15 -1.76 -3.09 15.53
CA GLU A 15 -0.40 -3.51 15.82
C GLU A 15 0.01 -4.72 14.99
N GLU A 16 -0.86 -5.72 14.85
CA GLU A 16 -0.63 -6.91 14.00
C GLU A 16 -0.38 -6.52 12.53
N TYR A 17 -1.14 -5.55 12.00
CA TYR A 17 -1.07 -5.13 10.61
C TYR A 17 -0.31 -3.81 10.38
N LYS A 18 0.43 -3.32 11.38
CA LYS A 18 1.16 -2.05 11.32
C LYS A 18 2.09 -1.95 10.12
N GLN A 19 2.84 -3.03 9.86
CA GLN A 19 3.76 -3.10 8.71
C GLN A 19 3.02 -3.06 7.37
N VAL A 20 1.86 -3.72 7.29
CA VAL A 20 1.01 -3.68 6.09
C VAL A 20 0.49 -2.25 5.84
N ILE A 21 -0.02 -1.60 6.88
CA ILE A 21 -0.52 -0.22 6.80
C ILE A 21 0.61 0.72 6.37
N TYR A 22 1.79 0.57 6.97
CA TYR A 22 2.96 1.38 6.65
C TYR A 22 3.38 1.23 5.18
N LYS A 23 3.56 0.00 4.68
CA LYS A 23 3.92 -0.27 3.28
C LYS A 23 2.87 0.29 2.30
N VAL A 24 1.59 0.15 2.64
CA VAL A 24 0.49 0.73 1.86
C VAL A 24 0.59 2.25 1.82
N CYS A 25 0.84 2.93 2.93
CA CYS A 25 0.96 4.39 2.91
C CYS A 25 2.23 4.85 2.19
N TYR A 26 3.34 4.14 2.42
CA TYR A 26 4.65 4.43 1.85
C TYR A 26 4.63 4.39 0.32
N ILE A 27 3.96 3.41 -0.29
CA ILE A 27 3.86 3.34 -1.75
C ILE A 27 3.00 4.45 -2.36
N TYR A 28 2.39 5.35 -1.58
CA TYR A 28 1.73 6.53 -2.12
C TYR A 28 2.29 7.85 -1.60
N ALA A 29 3.01 7.84 -0.48
CA ALA A 29 3.58 9.03 0.12
C ALA A 29 4.52 9.76 -0.84
N THR A 30 4.51 11.09 -0.76
CA THR A 30 5.42 11.97 -1.52
C THR A 30 6.59 12.45 -0.67
N ASP A 31 6.42 12.44 0.65
CA ASP A 31 7.35 12.94 1.65
C ASP A 31 7.01 12.33 3.03
N PRO A 32 7.89 12.44 4.03
CA PRO A 32 7.66 11.86 5.36
C PRO A 32 6.44 12.40 6.11
N ASP A 33 6.08 13.68 5.93
CA ASP A 33 4.91 14.26 6.59
C ASP A 33 3.62 13.68 5.98
N ASN A 34 3.59 13.56 4.64
CA ASN A 34 2.50 12.94 3.92
C ASN A 34 2.31 11.46 4.30
N LEU A 35 3.38 10.75 4.61
CA LEU A 35 3.31 9.37 5.10
C LEU A 35 2.57 9.26 6.43
N ASN A 36 2.91 10.13 7.39
CA ASN A 36 2.27 10.15 8.70
C ASN A 36 0.78 10.50 8.60
N ASP A 37 0.43 11.47 7.75
CA ASP A 37 -0.96 11.85 7.49
C ASP A 37 -1.75 10.70 6.86
N LEU A 38 -1.17 10.03 5.86
CA LEU A 38 -1.79 8.85 5.24
C LEU A 38 -2.01 7.73 6.25
N TYR A 39 -1.01 7.44 7.08
CA TYR A 39 -1.10 6.41 8.11
C TYR A 39 -2.24 6.70 9.08
N GLN A 40 -2.31 7.94 9.58
CA GLN A 40 -3.40 8.35 10.48
C GLN A 40 -4.77 8.23 9.81
N GLU A 41 -4.92 8.71 8.58
CA GLU A 41 -6.18 8.63 7.84
C GLU A 41 -6.59 7.16 7.59
N VAL A 42 -5.64 6.27 7.31
CA VAL A 42 -5.90 4.82 7.19
C VAL A 42 -6.39 4.24 8.51
N VAL A 43 -5.71 4.51 9.62
CA VAL A 43 -6.11 4.02 10.96
C VAL A 43 -7.50 4.56 11.35
N ILE A 44 -7.80 5.83 11.07
CA ILE A 44 -9.12 6.42 11.31
C ILE A 44 -10.20 5.70 10.49
N ASN A 45 -9.94 5.42 9.21
CA ASN A 45 -10.90 4.73 8.36
C ASN A 45 -11.06 3.25 8.72
N LEU A 46 -9.99 2.60 9.20
CA LEU A 46 -10.08 1.28 9.80
C LEU A 46 -10.96 1.30 11.05
N TRP A 47 -10.77 2.24 11.98
CA TRP A 47 -11.58 2.35 13.20
C TRP A 47 -13.07 2.54 12.89
N LYS A 48 -13.39 3.45 11.96
CA LYS A 48 -14.78 3.70 11.53
C LYS A 48 -15.43 2.46 10.91
N ALA A 49 -14.65 1.62 10.23
CA ALA A 49 -15.12 0.42 9.56
C ALA A 49 -15.12 -0.83 10.46
N PHE A 50 -14.28 -0.86 11.49
CA PHE A 50 -14.03 -2.00 12.36
C PHE A 50 -15.30 -2.62 12.97
N PRO A 51 -16.25 -1.85 13.55
CA PRO A 51 -17.48 -2.45 14.10
C PRO A 51 -18.39 -3.10 13.04
N ARG A 52 -18.13 -2.88 11.74
CA ARG A 52 -18.86 -3.51 10.63
C ARG A 52 -18.08 -4.66 9.99
N PHE A 53 -16.88 -4.96 10.46
CA PHE A 53 -16.10 -6.07 9.94
C PHE A 53 -16.70 -7.39 10.42
N ARG A 54 -17.23 -8.18 9.48
CA ARG A 54 -17.94 -9.44 9.77
C ARG A 54 -17.08 -10.70 9.62
N GLY A 55 -15.78 -10.57 9.34
CA GLY A 55 -14.88 -11.72 9.15
C GLY A 55 -15.14 -12.53 7.87
N GLU A 56 -15.87 -11.98 6.89
CA GLU A 56 -16.17 -12.64 5.61
C GLU A 56 -14.93 -12.80 4.70
N CYS A 57 -13.83 -12.14 5.05
CA CYS A 57 -12.53 -12.29 4.41
C CYS A 57 -11.43 -12.23 5.47
N LYS A 58 -10.19 -12.58 5.09
CA LYS A 58 -9.03 -12.45 5.98
C LYS A 58 -8.90 -11.00 6.43
N ALA A 59 -8.52 -10.81 7.70
CA ALA A 59 -8.26 -9.47 8.26
C ALA A 59 -7.24 -8.70 7.42
N SER A 60 -6.17 -9.36 6.95
CA SER A 60 -5.18 -8.77 6.03
C SER A 60 -5.81 -8.23 4.74
N THR A 61 -6.67 -8.99 4.07
CA THR A 61 -7.40 -8.56 2.86
C THR A 61 -8.23 -7.31 3.15
N TRP A 62 -8.91 -7.28 4.29
CA TRP A 62 -9.73 -6.15 4.71
C TRP A 62 -8.88 -4.89 4.99
N VAL A 63 -7.75 -5.05 5.70
CA VAL A 63 -6.80 -3.97 5.97
C VAL A 63 -6.21 -3.41 4.68
N TYR A 64 -5.75 -4.26 3.75
CA TYR A 64 -5.27 -3.82 2.44
C TYR A 64 -6.35 -3.05 1.68
N ARG A 65 -7.59 -3.55 1.66
CA ARG A 65 -8.70 -2.91 0.96
C ARG A 65 -8.95 -1.50 1.50
N ILE A 66 -9.03 -1.33 2.82
CA ILE A 66 -9.25 -0.01 3.43
C ILE A 66 -8.04 0.90 3.23
N GLY A 67 -6.82 0.39 3.47
CA GLY A 67 -5.59 1.15 3.33
C GLY A 67 -5.39 1.68 1.90
N LEU A 68 -5.48 0.80 0.91
CA LEU A 68 -5.30 1.16 -0.51
C LEU A 68 -6.37 2.14 -0.97
N ASN A 69 -7.65 1.90 -0.64
CA ASN A 69 -8.72 2.82 -1.02
C ASN A 69 -8.56 4.20 -0.38
N THR A 70 -8.11 4.24 0.88
CA THR A 70 -7.84 5.49 1.60
C THR A 70 -6.72 6.26 0.92
N CYS A 71 -5.57 5.63 0.69
CA CYS A 71 -4.42 6.27 0.04
C CYS A 71 -4.77 6.76 -1.37
N ILE A 72 -5.40 5.93 -2.19
CA ILE A 72 -5.82 6.30 -3.56
C ILE A 72 -6.78 7.50 -3.55
N SER A 73 -7.68 7.56 -2.56
CA SER A 73 -8.68 8.64 -2.43
C SER A 73 -8.10 9.93 -1.87
N PHE A 74 -7.07 9.85 -1.02
CA PHE A 74 -6.39 11.00 -0.42
C PHE A 74 -5.88 11.97 -1.51
N PHE A 75 -5.23 11.43 -2.55
CA PHE A 75 -4.73 12.22 -3.69
C PHE A 75 -5.82 12.73 -4.64
N ARG A 76 -7.09 12.31 -4.49
CA ARG A 76 -8.21 12.89 -5.25
C ARG A 76 -8.69 14.21 -4.63
N LYS A 77 -8.42 14.43 -3.34
CA LYS A 77 -8.77 15.66 -2.62
C LYS A 77 -7.67 16.72 -2.69
N SER A 78 -6.40 16.30 -2.74
CA SER A 78 -5.27 17.20 -2.96
C SER A 78 -5.14 17.53 -4.46
N LYS A 79 -5.69 18.67 -4.88
CA LYS A 79 -5.71 19.14 -6.28
C LYS A 79 -4.38 19.78 -6.76
N SER A 80 -3.25 19.53 -6.09
CA SER A 80 -1.95 20.02 -6.52
C SER A 80 -1.05 18.85 -6.92
N ARG A 81 -0.44 18.92 -8.11
CA ARG A 81 0.50 17.91 -8.63
C ARG A 81 1.60 17.61 -7.61
N PRO A 82 2.02 16.36 -7.40
CA PRO A 82 3.23 16.09 -6.64
C PRO A 82 4.45 16.27 -7.55
N GLU A 83 5.39 17.10 -7.07
CA GLU A 83 6.80 16.98 -7.41
C GLU A 83 7.29 15.62 -6.88
N VAL A 84 8.00 14.87 -7.71
CA VAL A 84 8.57 13.58 -7.33
C VAL A 84 9.75 13.88 -6.40
N VAL A 85 9.55 13.81 -5.09
CA VAL A 85 10.65 13.87 -4.13
C VAL A 85 11.17 12.45 -3.93
N PRO A 86 12.49 12.20 -4.11
CA PRO A 86 13.08 10.93 -3.75
C PRO A 86 12.89 10.71 -2.25
N ILE A 87 12.22 9.63 -1.87
CA ILE A 87 12.17 9.25 -0.46
C ILE A 87 13.55 8.69 -0.11
N SER A 88 14.34 9.48 0.64
CA SER A 88 15.48 8.96 1.39
C SER A 88 14.92 8.02 2.45
N VAL A 89 15.22 6.74 2.31
CA VAL A 89 14.78 5.76 3.26
C VAL A 89 15.72 5.80 4.46
N ASP A 90 15.20 6.08 5.66
CA ASP A 90 15.80 5.52 6.87
C ASP A 90 15.44 4.03 6.91
N LEU A 91 16.12 3.28 6.03
CA LEU A 91 16.13 1.83 5.99
C LEU A 91 17.21 1.31 6.97
N GLU A 92 17.50 2.04 8.04
CA GLU A 92 18.64 1.81 8.94
C GLU A 92 18.56 0.50 9.74
N ALA A 93 17.50 -0.30 9.57
CA ALA A 93 17.35 -1.57 10.26
C ALA A 93 17.61 -2.83 9.40
N VAL A 94 17.93 -2.72 8.10
CA VAL A 94 18.20 -3.90 7.26
C VAL A 94 19.34 -3.70 6.24
N ALA A 95 20.55 -4.09 6.69
CA ALA A 95 21.67 -4.68 5.93
C ALA A 95 22.61 -3.81 5.04
N GLU A 96 23.81 -3.55 5.58
CA GLU A 96 25.18 -3.92 5.11
C GLU A 96 25.62 -3.95 3.62
N GLU A 97 24.82 -3.60 2.61
CA GLU A 97 25.31 -3.61 1.21
C GLU A 97 24.84 -2.39 0.39
N GLU A 98 25.75 -1.44 0.13
CA GLU A 98 25.50 -0.19 -0.62
C GLU A 98 24.87 -0.41 -2.01
N ASP A 99 25.19 -1.51 -2.70
CA ASP A 99 24.66 -1.83 -4.03
C ASP A 99 23.18 -2.26 -4.01
N LYS A 100 22.75 -2.98 -2.96
CA LYS A 100 21.34 -3.35 -2.77
C LYS A 100 20.46 -2.14 -2.53
N THR A 101 20.98 -1.12 -1.84
CA THR A 101 20.27 0.14 -1.57
C THR A 101 20.02 0.93 -2.86
N ALA A 102 20.99 0.97 -3.78
CA ALA A 102 20.84 1.67 -5.06
C ALA A 102 19.79 1.03 -5.99
N GLN A 103 19.81 -0.29 -6.12
CA GLN A 103 18.83 -1.05 -6.91
C GLN A 103 17.41 -0.91 -6.33
N LEU A 104 17.30 -0.88 -5.01
CA LEU A 104 16.03 -0.68 -4.32
C LEU A 104 15.48 0.74 -4.55
N HIS A 105 16.32 1.77 -4.48
CA HIS A 105 15.92 3.15 -4.80
C HIS A 105 15.46 3.31 -6.25
N GLU A 106 16.15 2.67 -7.22
CA GLU A 106 15.73 2.64 -8.62
C GLU A 106 14.34 1.99 -8.78
N LEU A 107 14.13 0.82 -8.14
CA LEU A 107 12.84 0.14 -8.17
C LEU A 107 11.70 1.04 -7.64
N TYR A 108 11.92 1.71 -6.50
CA TYR A 108 10.92 2.63 -5.95
C TYR A 108 10.66 3.83 -6.88
N ARG A 109 11.69 4.37 -7.53
CA ARG A 109 11.53 5.44 -8.53
C ARG A 109 10.65 4.98 -9.69
N MET A 110 10.90 3.80 -10.26
CA MET A 110 10.09 3.24 -11.35
C MET A 110 8.65 2.98 -10.91
N ILE A 111 8.45 2.45 -9.69
CA ILE A 111 7.11 2.25 -9.11
C ILE A 111 6.36 3.58 -8.97
N ASN A 112 7.05 4.67 -8.64
CA ASN A 112 6.43 6.00 -8.53
C ASN A 112 5.95 6.56 -9.88
N CYS A 113 6.49 6.07 -11.00
CA CYS A 113 6.03 6.37 -12.36
C CYS A 113 4.80 5.54 -12.79
N LEU A 114 4.34 4.61 -11.94
CA LEU A 114 3.14 3.82 -12.18
C LEU A 114 1.87 4.56 -11.76
N GLY A 115 0.75 4.24 -12.42
CA GLY A 115 -0.56 4.74 -12.00
C GLY A 115 -0.95 4.22 -10.62
N ARG A 116 -1.86 4.91 -9.92
CA ARG A 116 -2.30 4.54 -8.56
C ARG A 116 -2.71 3.06 -8.40
N LEU A 117 -3.53 2.55 -9.33
CA LEU A 117 -3.94 1.14 -9.32
C LEU A 117 -2.77 0.19 -9.65
N GLU A 118 -1.84 0.61 -10.50
CA GLU A 118 -0.67 -0.19 -10.86
C GLU A 118 0.27 -0.36 -9.66
N ARG A 119 0.49 0.72 -8.88
CA ARG A 119 1.20 0.68 -7.59
C ARG A 119 0.55 -0.30 -6.62
N ALA A 120 -0.78 -0.26 -6.47
CA ALA A 120 -1.53 -1.21 -5.65
C ALA A 120 -1.28 -2.67 -6.08
N LEU A 121 -1.35 -2.95 -7.38
CA LEU A 121 -1.17 -4.31 -7.89
C LEU A 121 0.27 -4.80 -7.69
N ILE A 122 1.28 -3.95 -7.89
CA ILE A 122 2.67 -4.35 -7.64
C ILE A 122 2.91 -4.60 -6.16
N LEU A 123 2.42 -3.75 -5.26
CA LEU A 123 2.53 -3.99 -3.82
C LEU A 123 1.95 -5.35 -3.44
N LEU A 124 0.72 -5.66 -3.86
CA LEU A 124 0.07 -6.92 -3.52
C LEU A 124 0.78 -8.13 -4.13
N TRP A 125 1.38 -7.98 -5.31
CA TRP A 125 2.19 -9.03 -5.92
C TRP A 125 3.50 -9.28 -5.16
N LEU A 126 4.16 -8.22 -4.68
CA LEU A 126 5.36 -8.32 -3.82
C LEU A 126 5.04 -8.93 -2.45
N GLU A 127 3.82 -8.72 -1.95
CA GLU A 127 3.28 -9.33 -0.73
C GLU A 127 2.71 -10.75 -0.97
N GLU A 128 3.03 -11.34 -2.12
CA GLU A 128 2.67 -12.70 -2.55
C GLU A 128 1.16 -13.02 -2.50
N ARG A 129 0.31 -12.00 -2.67
CA ARG A 129 -1.13 -12.20 -2.70
C ARG A 129 -1.55 -12.95 -3.97
N SER A 130 -2.50 -13.86 -3.81
CA SER A 130 -3.09 -14.55 -4.96
C SER A 130 -3.87 -13.57 -5.84
N TYR A 131 -4.00 -13.87 -7.14
CA TYR A 131 -4.76 -13.00 -8.05
C TYR A 131 -6.23 -12.83 -7.64
N GLN A 132 -6.79 -13.81 -6.91
CA GLN A 132 -8.13 -13.69 -6.36
C GLN A 132 -8.15 -12.69 -5.18
N GLU A 133 -7.23 -12.80 -4.23
CA GLU A 133 -7.14 -11.83 -3.13
C GLU A 133 -6.88 -10.41 -3.66
N MET A 134 -6.03 -10.26 -4.68
CA MET A 134 -5.80 -8.98 -5.33
C MET A 134 -7.08 -8.40 -5.95
N ALA A 135 -7.88 -9.24 -6.61
CA ALA A 135 -9.17 -8.84 -7.16
C ALA A 135 -10.13 -8.40 -6.05
N ASP A 136 -10.20 -9.17 -4.96
CA ASP A 136 -11.04 -8.85 -3.81
C ASP A 136 -10.59 -7.55 -3.12
N ILE A 137 -9.29 -7.28 -3.07
CA ILE A 137 -8.72 -6.06 -2.47
C ILE A 137 -8.99 -4.83 -3.35
N THR A 138 -8.76 -4.95 -4.66
CA THR A 138 -8.75 -3.82 -5.60
C THR A 138 -10.10 -3.56 -6.29
N GLY A 139 -11.04 -4.51 -6.22
CA GLY A 139 -12.37 -4.40 -6.81
C GLY A 139 -12.43 -4.61 -8.34
N ILE A 140 -11.33 -5.04 -8.98
CA ILE A 140 -11.30 -5.44 -10.39
C ILE A 140 -11.34 -6.96 -10.53
N SER A 141 -11.71 -7.47 -11.71
CA SER A 141 -11.78 -8.93 -11.91
C SER A 141 -10.40 -9.60 -11.86
N ARG A 142 -10.35 -10.86 -11.43
CA ARG A 142 -9.13 -11.69 -11.41
C ARG A 142 -8.41 -11.71 -12.76
N ASN A 143 -9.15 -11.76 -13.86
CA ASN A 143 -8.55 -11.71 -15.21
C ASN A 143 -7.93 -10.34 -15.51
N ASN A 144 -8.56 -9.25 -15.05
CA ASN A 144 -8.01 -7.90 -15.21
C ASN A 144 -6.74 -7.71 -14.36
N VAL A 145 -6.69 -8.27 -13.14
CA VAL A 145 -5.47 -8.34 -12.33
C VAL A 145 -4.32 -8.98 -13.11
N ALA A 146 -4.55 -10.17 -13.68
CA ALA A 146 -3.52 -10.89 -14.43
C ALA A 146 -3.00 -10.09 -15.64
N VAL A 147 -3.92 -9.55 -16.45
CA VAL A 147 -3.57 -8.75 -17.63
C VAL A 147 -2.81 -7.48 -17.24
N LYS A 148 -3.25 -6.77 -16.18
CA LYS A 148 -2.58 -5.56 -15.71
C LYS A 148 -1.21 -5.87 -15.13
N LEU A 149 -1.05 -6.91 -14.31
CA LEU A 149 0.24 -7.29 -13.75
C LEU A 149 1.28 -7.57 -14.84
N ASN A 150 0.91 -8.31 -15.88
CA ASN A 150 1.82 -8.56 -17.01
C ASN A 150 2.24 -7.26 -17.69
N ARG A 151 1.30 -6.34 -17.95
CA ARG A 151 1.61 -5.02 -18.54
C ARG A 151 2.50 -4.16 -17.64
N ILE A 152 2.27 -4.19 -16.32
CA ILE A 152 3.08 -3.44 -15.37
C ILE A 152 4.51 -3.98 -15.33
N LYS A 153 4.69 -5.30 -15.33
CA LYS A 153 6.02 -5.94 -15.38
C LYS A 153 6.78 -5.56 -16.65
N GLU A 154 6.12 -5.58 -17.81
CA GLU A 154 6.73 -5.12 -19.07
C GLU A 154 7.12 -3.63 -19.02
N LYS A 155 6.25 -2.79 -18.45
CA LYS A 155 6.53 -1.35 -18.27
C LYS A 155 7.75 -1.11 -17.37
N LEU A 156 7.85 -1.82 -16.25
CA LEU A 156 9.01 -1.74 -15.35
C LEU A 156 10.30 -2.25 -16.03
N LYS A 157 10.20 -3.33 -16.81
CA LYS A 157 11.34 -3.86 -17.58
C LYS A 157 11.84 -2.87 -18.64
N GLN A 158 10.93 -2.17 -19.31
CA GLN A 158 11.29 -1.12 -20.28
C GLN A 158 12.02 0.04 -19.58
N MET A 159 11.51 0.51 -18.45
CA MET A 159 12.16 1.57 -17.65
C MET A 159 13.56 1.18 -17.14
N SER A 160 13.77 -0.10 -16.80
CA SER A 160 15.08 -0.60 -16.33
C SER A 160 16.12 -0.74 -17.44
N ASN A 161 15.72 -0.72 -18.71
CA ASN A 161 16.61 -0.85 -19.87
C ASN A 161 16.96 0.50 -20.50
N GLU A 162 16.40 1.59 -19.98
CA GLU A 162 16.70 2.99 -20.33
C GLU A 162 17.74 3.57 -19.36
#